data_AF-H9MCW4-F1
#
_entry.id   AF-H9MCW4-F1
#
_cell.length_a   1.000
_cell.length_b   1.000
_cell.length_c   1.000
_cell.angle_alpha   90.00
_cell.angle_beta   90.00
_cell.angle_gamma   90.00
#
_symmetry.space_group_name_H-M   'P 1'
#
loop_
_entity.id
_entity.type
_entity.pdbx_description
1 polymer ?
#
loop_
_entity_poly.entity_id
_entity_poly.type
_entity_poly.pdbx_seq_one_letter_code
_entity_poly.pdbx_strand_id
1 'polypeptide(L)'
;DFYDVSLVDGYNVPLSIRAAGGTGDCRTAGCSSDLRNSCPAELSVKGSDGRVIACKSACNAFGTPEYCCTGDHGNPQTCTPTKYS
;
A
#
# COMPACT_ATOMS: atom_id res chain seq x y z
N ASP A 1 17.25 -13.79 1.65
CA ASP A 1 16.05 -13.25 2.31
C ASP A 1 15.25 -12.43 1.33
N PHE A 2 13.94 -12.31 1.58
CA PHE A 2 13.03 -11.45 0.84
C PHE A 2 12.32 -10.54 1.84
N TYR A 3 12.26 -9.26 1.54
CA TYR A 3 11.57 -8.27 2.36
C TYR A 3 11.05 -7.15 1.46
N ASP A 4 9.92 -6.61 1.83
CA ASP A 4 9.27 -5.50 1.15
C ASP A 4 8.53 -4.63 2.18
N VAL A 5 8.20 -3.42 1.75
CA VAL A 5 7.20 -2.59 2.41
C VAL A 5 6.02 -2.53 1.45
N SER A 6 4.88 -3.04 1.90
CA SER A 6 3.69 -3.17 1.08
C SER A 6 2.60 -2.20 1.53
N LEU A 7 1.89 -1.62 0.55
CA LEU A 7 0.71 -0.80 0.75
C LEU A 7 -0.59 -1.56 0.42
N VAL A 8 -0.54 -2.89 0.29
CA VAL A 8 -1.71 -3.74 -0.02
C VAL A 8 -2.84 -3.54 1.00
N ASP A 9 -2.50 -3.27 2.26
CA ASP A 9 -3.46 -2.98 3.33
C ASP A 9 -3.66 -1.47 3.60
N GLY A 10 -2.97 -0.62 2.84
CA GLY A 10 -2.99 0.84 2.98
C GLY A 10 -1.75 1.40 3.67
N TYR A 11 -1.90 2.60 4.20
CA TYR A 11 -0.82 3.44 4.72
C TYR A 11 -1.27 4.20 5.97
N ASN A 12 -0.40 4.32 6.97
CA ASN A 12 -0.61 5.21 8.12
C ASN A 12 0.64 6.03 8.49
N VAL A 13 1.83 5.42 8.42
CA VAL A 13 3.12 6.07 8.68
C VAL A 13 4.17 5.66 7.63
N PRO A 14 5.18 6.50 7.36
CA PRO A 14 6.28 6.13 6.48
C PRO A 14 7.11 5.00 7.09
N LEU A 15 7.55 4.06 6.27
CA LEU A 15 8.38 2.93 6.70
C LEU A 15 9.43 2.59 5.64
N SER A 16 10.64 2.26 6.10
CA SER A 16 11.66 1.64 5.27
C SER A 16 12.40 0.55 6.03
N ILE A 17 12.82 -0.47 5.28
CA ILE A 17 13.60 -1.61 5.75
C ILE A 17 14.92 -1.59 4.98
N ARG A 18 16.02 -1.59 5.72
CA ARG A 18 17.37 -1.73 5.18
C ARG A 18 18.04 -2.93 5.84
N ALA A 19 18.48 -3.89 5.03
CA ALA A 19 19.28 -5.00 5.51
C ALA A 19 20.60 -4.49 6.11
N ALA A 20 20.98 -5.02 7.27
CA ALA A 20 22.26 -4.75 7.92
C ALA A 20 23.15 -5.99 7.82
N GLY A 21 24.27 -5.88 7.11
CA GLY A 21 25.08 -7.03 6.72
C GLY A 21 24.47 -7.80 5.55
N GLY A 22 24.92 -9.05 5.37
CA GLY A 22 24.52 -9.89 4.24
C GLY A 22 25.28 -9.56 2.94
N THR A 23 25.08 -10.40 1.92
CA THR A 23 25.67 -10.25 0.58
C THR A 23 24.59 -10.43 -0.47
N GLY A 24 24.67 -9.70 -1.58
CA GLY A 24 23.66 -9.70 -2.65
C GLY A 24 23.07 -8.30 -2.87
N ASP A 25 21.87 -8.20 -3.43
CA ASP A 25 21.25 -6.93 -3.78
C ASP A 25 20.93 -6.05 -2.56
N CYS A 26 20.50 -6.64 -1.43
CA CYS A 26 20.30 -6.01 -0.11
C CYS A 26 19.76 -4.56 -0.12
N ARG A 27 18.87 -4.24 -1.09
CA ARG A 27 18.40 -2.87 -1.34
C ARG A 27 17.45 -2.41 -0.23
N THR A 28 17.35 -1.11 -0.02
CA THR A 28 16.33 -0.57 0.89
C THR A 28 14.95 -0.71 0.24
N ALA A 29 13.99 -1.30 0.95
CA ALA A 29 12.58 -1.31 0.57
C ALA A 29 11.84 -0.27 1.43
N GLY A 30 10.94 0.53 0.87
CA GLY A 30 10.22 1.50 1.69
C GLY A 30 9.27 2.42 0.95
N CYS A 31 8.37 3.00 1.73
CA CYS A 31 7.53 4.13 1.36
C CYS A 31 7.83 5.27 2.35
N SER A 32 8.71 6.19 1.95
CA SER A 32 9.16 7.31 2.79
C SER A 32 8.32 8.58 2.66
N SER A 33 7.54 8.69 1.58
CA SER A 33 6.63 9.82 1.36
C SER A 33 5.41 9.75 2.28
N ASP A 34 4.90 10.91 2.69
CA ASP A 34 3.65 11.00 3.42
C ASP A 34 2.44 10.96 2.47
N LEU A 35 1.84 9.78 2.34
CA LEU A 35 0.71 9.55 1.44
C LEU A 35 -0.62 10.13 1.97
N ARG A 36 -0.68 10.60 3.22
CA ARG A 36 -1.90 11.21 3.78
C ARG A 36 -2.27 12.51 3.05
N ASN A 37 -1.28 13.22 2.54
CA ASN A 37 -1.46 14.50 1.85
C ASN A 37 -2.09 14.36 0.46
N SER A 38 -1.89 13.23 -0.20
CA SER A 38 -2.43 12.93 -1.54
C SER A 38 -3.50 11.83 -1.52
N CYS A 39 -3.93 11.40 -0.34
CA CYS A 39 -4.92 10.34 -0.21
C CYS A 39 -6.28 10.81 -0.76
N PRO A 40 -6.87 10.10 -1.75
CA PRO A 40 -8.21 10.40 -2.22
C PRO A 40 -9.25 10.38 -1.10
N ALA A 41 -10.30 11.19 -1.23
CA ALA A 41 -11.32 11.32 -0.17
C ALA A 41 -12.01 9.99 0.14
N GLU A 42 -12.23 9.17 -0.89
CA GLU A 42 -12.84 7.84 -0.81
C GLU A 42 -11.95 6.79 -0.11
N LEU A 43 -10.66 7.06 0.04
CA LEU A 43 -9.70 6.19 0.74
C LEU A 43 -9.26 6.76 2.10
N SER A 44 -9.60 8.01 2.39
CA SER A 44 -9.11 8.74 3.56
C SER A 44 -9.73 8.24 4.85
N VAL A 45 -8.88 7.99 5.85
CA VAL A 45 -9.29 7.84 7.26
C VAL A 45 -9.01 9.16 7.97
N LYS A 46 -10.05 9.79 8.54
CA LYS A 46 -9.93 11.09 9.22
C LYS A 46 -9.91 10.95 10.73
N GLY A 47 -9.05 11.73 11.38
CA GLY A 47 -9.04 11.90 12.83
C GLY A 47 -10.15 12.84 13.33
N SER A 48 -10.23 13.01 14.64
CA SER A 48 -11.22 13.90 15.29
C SER A 48 -11.06 15.38 14.92
N ASP A 49 -9.87 15.77 14.46
CA ASP A 49 -9.54 17.11 13.97
C ASP A 49 -9.80 17.29 12.47
N GLY A 50 -10.36 16.27 11.80
CA GLY A 50 -10.66 16.27 10.37
C GLY A 50 -9.46 16.02 9.45
N ARG A 51 -8.24 15.86 10.00
CA ARG A 51 -7.03 15.56 9.22
C ARG A 51 -7.01 14.10 8.79
N VAL A 52 -6.43 13.82 7.62
CA VAL A 52 -6.20 12.44 7.16
C VAL A 52 -5.09 11.83 8.00
N ILE A 53 -5.39 10.77 8.73
CA ILE A 53 -4.46 10.06 9.61
C ILE A 53 -3.96 8.73 9.03
N ALA A 54 -4.67 8.19 8.05
CA ALA A 54 -4.31 7.00 7.29
C ALA A 54 -5.02 7.00 5.92
N CYS A 55 -4.51 6.20 4.99
CA CYS A 55 -5.08 5.99 3.67
C CYS A 55 -5.34 4.49 3.48
N LYS A 56 -6.58 4.10 3.21
CA LYS A 56 -6.92 2.70 2.89
C LYS A 56 -6.36 2.33 1.51
N SER A 57 -6.06 1.05 1.31
CA SER A 57 -5.94 0.52 -0.04
C SER A 57 -7.31 0.44 -0.71
N ALA A 58 -7.35 0.31 -2.04
CA ALA A 58 -8.59 0.11 -2.77
C ALA A 58 -9.31 -1.19 -2.34
N CYS A 59 -8.56 -2.26 -2.05
CA CYS A 59 -9.15 -3.50 -1.53
C CYS A 59 -9.87 -3.24 -0.19
N ASN A 60 -9.22 -2.57 0.76
CA ASN A 60 -9.81 -2.26 2.06
C ASN A 60 -10.96 -1.24 2.00
N ALA A 61 -11.04 -0.43 0.94
CA ALA A 61 -12.12 0.53 0.74
C ALA A 61 -13.33 -0.07 0.01
N PHE A 62 -13.12 -0.91 -1.00
CA PHE A 62 -14.16 -1.36 -1.93
C PHE A 62 -14.44 -2.87 -1.89
N GLY A 63 -13.46 -3.69 -1.50
CA GLY A 63 -13.62 -5.14 -1.35
C GLY A 63 -13.90 -5.92 -2.64
N THR A 64 -13.69 -5.32 -3.81
CA THR A 64 -14.01 -5.98 -5.09
C THR A 64 -12.86 -6.88 -5.55
N PRO A 65 -13.14 -7.95 -6.31
CA PRO A 65 -12.12 -8.88 -6.80
C PRO A 65 -10.98 -8.20 -7.56
N GLU A 66 -11.27 -7.17 -8.34
CA GLU A 66 -10.29 -6.41 -9.14
C GLU A 66 -9.28 -5.66 -8.26
N TYR A 67 -9.71 -5.15 -7.10
CA TYR A 67 -8.83 -4.43 -6.18
C TYR A 67 -8.13 -5.36 -5.19
N CYS A 68 -8.75 -6.50 -4.87
CA CYS A 68 -8.24 -7.46 -3.90
C CYS A 68 -7.47 -8.62 -4.54
N CYS A 69 -7.39 -8.67 -5.87
CA CYS A 69 -6.81 -9.77 -6.65
C CYS A 69 -7.34 -11.14 -6.21
N THR A 70 -8.66 -11.30 -6.20
CA THR A 70 -9.33 -12.56 -5.81
C THR A 70 -10.22 -13.10 -6.95
N GLY A 71 -10.66 -14.36 -6.84
CA GLY A 71 -11.52 -14.98 -7.85
C GLY A 71 -10.90 -14.97 -9.24
N ASP A 72 -11.62 -14.44 -10.23
CA ASP A 72 -11.16 -14.31 -11.62
C ASP A 72 -9.95 -13.35 -11.76
N HIS A 73 -9.73 -12.49 -10.76
CA HIS A 73 -8.57 -11.61 -10.63
C HIS A 73 -7.47 -12.22 -9.75
N GLY A 74 -7.51 -13.52 -9.46
CA GLY A 74 -6.60 -14.21 -8.54
C GLY A 74 -5.16 -14.42 -9.03
N ASN A 75 -4.79 -13.92 -10.21
CA ASN A 75 -3.45 -14.07 -10.76
C ASN A 75 -2.91 -12.74 -11.33
N PRO A 76 -1.58 -12.59 -11.46
CA PRO A 76 -0.97 -11.34 -11.93
C PRO A 76 -1.38 -10.91 -13.35
N GLN A 77 -1.84 -11.83 -14.19
CA GLN A 77 -2.27 -11.53 -15.55
C GLN A 77 -3.68 -10.92 -15.57
N THR A 78 -4.51 -11.22 -14.57
CA THR A 78 -5.89 -10.72 -14.47
C THR A 78 -6.06 -9.64 -13.39
N CYS A 79 -5.14 -9.51 -12.43
CA CYS A 79 -5.08 -8.38 -11.50
C CYS A 79 -4.08 -7.32 -11.97
N THR A 80 -4.56 -6.36 -12.76
CA THR A 80 -3.72 -5.29 -13.29
C THR A 80 -3.73 -4.05 -12.38
N PRO A 81 -2.70 -3.17 -12.46
CA PRO A 81 -2.71 -1.90 -11.75
C PRO A 81 -3.95 -1.06 -12.07
N THR A 82 -4.41 -0.30 -11.08
CA THR A 82 -5.62 0.52 -11.17
C THR A 82 -5.26 1.98 -10.95
N LYS A 83 -6.24 2.90 -11.02
CA LYS A 83 -5.99 4.30 -10.65
C LYS A 83 -5.53 4.49 -9.17
N TYR A 84 -5.64 3.45 -8.34
CA TYR A 84 -5.24 3.47 -6.93
C TYR A 84 -3.95 2.70 -6.63
N SER A 85 -3.36 1.98 -7.62
CA SER A 85 -2.19 1.10 -7.42
C SER A 85 -1.08 1.30 -8.45
#